data_AF-A0A381XY57-F1
#
_entry.id   AF-A0A381XY57-F1
#
_cell.length_a   1.000
_cell.length_b   1.000
_cell.length_c   1.000
_cell.angle_alpha   90.00
_cell.angle_beta   90.00
_cell.angle_gamma   90.00
#
_symmetry.space_group_name_H-M   'P 1'
#
loop_
_entity.id
_entity.type
_entity.pdbx_description
1 polymer ?
#
loop_
_entity_poly.entity_id
_entity_poly.type
_entity_poly.pdbx_seq_one_letter_code
_entity_poly.pdbx_strand_id
1 'polypeptide(L)' 'GPCGGTKAGQCEILDKECIWIRAYDRMKPFGDETKLLQRPVVFKDGALEHTSAWANTFLGRDHHAKKADAVDEP' A
#
# COMPACT_ATOMS: atom_id res chain seq x y z
N GLY A 1 -9.14 -2.55 -3.30
CA GLY A 1 -7.96 -2.29 -2.45
C GLY A 1 -6.72 -2.18 -3.31
N PRO A 2 -5.66 -1.49 -2.87
CA PRO A 2 -4.43 -1.39 -3.65
C PRO A 2 -3.88 -2.78 -3.95
N CYS A 3 -3.20 -2.92 -5.08
CA CYS A 3 -2.25 -4.01 -5.26
C CYS A 3 -1.21 -3.95 -4.12
N GLY A 4 -0.92 -5.09 -3.52
CA GLY A 4 0.08 -5.31 -2.48
C GLY A 4 1.52 -4.95 -2.89
N GLY A 5 1.79 -4.68 -4.17
CA GLY A 5 3.16 -4.52 -4.62
C GLY A 5 3.36 -4.52 -6.14
N THR A 6 4.61 -4.73 -6.51
CA THR A 6 5.12 -4.74 -7.88
C THR A 6 5.65 -6.12 -8.19
N LYS A 7 5.39 -6.61 -9.41
CA LYS A 7 6.11 -7.74 -10.00
C LYS A 7 6.87 -7.26 -11.23
N ALA A 8 8.21 -7.27 -11.15
CA ALA A 8 9.11 -6.93 -12.27
C ALA A 8 8.77 -5.59 -12.98
N GLY A 9 8.44 -4.54 -12.24
CA GLY A 9 8.08 -3.25 -12.83
C GLY A 9 6.58 -3.01 -13.03
N GLN A 10 5.77 -4.07 -12.98
CA GLN A 10 4.33 -4.02 -13.26
C GLN A 10 3.48 -4.23 -12.00
N CYS A 11 2.22 -3.81 -12.06
CA CYS A 11 1.23 -4.15 -11.05
C CYS A 11 1.04 -5.68 -11.00
N GLU A 12 0.95 -6.24 -9.81
CA GLU A 12 0.77 -7.69 -9.64
C GLU A 12 -0.63 -8.20 -10.03
N ILE A 13 -1.64 -7.32 -10.05
CA ILE A 13 -3.05 -7.67 -10.31
C ILE A 13 -3.47 -7.31 -11.73
N LEU A 14 -2.88 -6.25 -12.30
CA LEU A 14 -3.29 -5.67 -13.58
C LEU A 14 -2.10 -5.54 -14.51
N ASP A 15 -2.33 -5.63 -15.81
CA ASP A 15 -1.31 -5.33 -16.83
C ASP A 15 -1.14 -3.82 -17.01
N LYS A 16 -0.62 -3.17 -15.96
CA LYS A 16 -0.37 -1.73 -15.88
C LYS A 16 0.92 -1.48 -15.10
N GLU A 17 1.52 -0.31 -15.31
CA GLU A 17 2.62 0.16 -14.48
C GLU A 17 2.23 0.21 -12.99
N CYS A 18 3.13 -0.23 -12.13
CA CYS A 18 2.85 -0.25 -10.69
C CYS A 18 2.80 1.17 -10.10
N ILE A 19 1.78 1.43 -9.29
CA ILE A 19 1.64 2.70 -8.58
C ILE A 19 2.82 3.01 -7.65
N TRP A 20 3.47 1.97 -7.10
CA TRP A 20 4.63 2.14 -6.22
C TRP A 20 5.87 2.66 -6.96
N ILE A 21 6.07 2.24 -8.21
CA ILE A 21 7.14 2.76 -9.06
C ILE A 21 6.87 4.21 -9.43
N ARG A 22 5.62 4.52 -9.81
CA ARG A 22 5.21 5.91 -10.08
C ARG A 22 5.42 6.81 -8.88
N ALA A 23 5.15 6.33 -7.67
CA ALA A 23 5.42 7.07 -6.44
C ALA A 23 6.92 7.26 -6.20
N TYR A 24 7.72 6.21 -6.39
CA TYR A 24 9.19 6.26 -6.29
C TYR A 24 9.78 7.30 -7.24
N ASP A 25 9.41 7.25 -8.52
CA ASP A 25 9.93 8.17 -9.55
C ASP A 25 9.55 9.63 -9.30
N ARG A 26 8.37 9.87 -8.69
CA ARG A 26 7.95 11.23 -8.29
C ARG A 26 8.75 11.77 -7.10
N MET A 27 9.23 10.90 -6.22
CA MET A 27 9.94 11.30 -5.00
C MET A 27 11.46 11.39 -5.20
N LYS A 28 12.01 10.59 -6.13
CA LYS A 28 13.45 10.53 -6.42
C LYS A 28 14.10 11.90 -6.73
N PRO A 29 13.49 12.84 -7.47
CA PRO A 29 14.07 14.16 -7.71
C PRO A 29 14.27 14.99 -6.44
N PHE A 30 13.55 14.66 -5.37
CA PHE A 30 13.62 15.34 -4.07
C PHE A 30 14.49 14.58 -3.04
N GLY A 31 15.05 13.42 -3.41
CA GLY A 31 15.79 12.56 -2.48
C GLY A 31 14.92 11.86 -1.43
N ASP A 32 13.61 11.78 -1.69
CA ASP A 32 12.61 11.31 -0.73
C ASP A 32 12.11 9.89 -1.01
N GLU A 33 12.69 9.20 -1.99
CA GLU A 33 12.20 7.90 -2.46
C GLU A 33 12.23 6.81 -1.38
N THR A 34 13.12 6.93 -0.40
CA THR A 34 13.23 5.99 0.72
C THR A 34 12.13 6.20 1.76
N LYS A 35 11.46 7.36 1.80
CA LYS A 35 10.30 7.59 2.69
C LYS A 35 9.15 6.64 2.40
N LEU A 36 9.07 6.11 1.18
CA LEU A 36 8.10 5.07 0.84
C LEU A 36 8.27 3.78 1.64
N LEU A 37 9.46 3.54 2.24
CA LEU A 37 9.76 2.38 3.07
C LEU A 37 9.46 2.61 4.55
N GLN A 38 9.26 3.87 4.97
CA GLN A 38 9.03 4.24 6.39
C GLN A 38 7.59 3.98 6.86
N ARG A 39 6.77 3.35 6.03
CA ARG A 39 5.38 3.01 6.35
C ARG A 39 5.23 1.51 6.57
N PRO A 40 4.34 1.10 7.47
CA PRO A 40 4.02 -0.31 7.66
C PRO A 40 3.60 -0.98 6.35
N VAL A 41 3.99 -2.24 6.19
CA VAL A 41 3.51 -3.07 5.08
C VAL A 41 2.01 -3.31 5.30
N VAL A 42 1.20 -2.95 4.31
CA VAL A 42 -0.25 -3.15 4.33
C VAL A 42 -0.61 -4.27 3.36
N PHE A 43 -1.25 -5.32 3.87
CA PHE A 43 -1.81 -6.38 3.04
C PHE A 43 -3.23 -6.01 2.61
N LYS A 44 -3.53 -6.19 1.32
CA LYS A 44 -4.90 -6.03 0.79
C LYS A 44 -5.81 -7.07 1.44
N ASP A 45 -6.89 -6.62 2.07
CA ASP A 45 -8.01 -7.49 2.40
C ASP A 45 -8.92 -7.66 1.17
N GLY A 46 -8.96 -8.87 0.62
CA GLY A 46 -9.82 -9.22 -0.51
C GLY A 46 -11.31 -9.27 -0.16
N ALA A 47 -11.68 -9.49 1.10
CA ALA A 47 -13.06 -9.56 1.53
C ALA A 47 -13.79 -8.21 1.46
N LEU A 48 -13.04 -7.10 1.42
CA LEU A 48 -13.59 -5.75 1.30
C LEU A 48 -13.80 -5.30 -0.17
N GLU A 49 -13.60 -6.19 -1.13
CA GLU A 49 -13.83 -5.88 -2.55
C GLU A 49 -15.29 -5.55 -2.83
N HIS A 50 -15.54 -4.56 -3.71
CA HIS A 50 -16.88 -4.02 -4.00
C HIS A 50 -17.68 -3.47 -2.81
N THR A 51 -17.02 -3.15 -1.69
CA THR A 51 -17.63 -2.48 -0.53
C THR A 51 -17.17 -1.02 -0.41
N SER A 52 -17.92 -0.20 0.35
CA SER A 52 -17.61 1.23 0.52
C SER A 52 -16.32 1.44 1.33
N ALA A 53 -15.32 2.07 0.71
CA ALA A 53 -14.06 2.41 1.38
C ALA A 53 -14.28 3.26 2.64
N TRP A 54 -15.12 4.30 2.54
CA TRP A 54 -15.43 5.17 3.67
C TRP A 54 -16.09 4.42 4.83
N ALA A 55 -17.06 3.56 4.53
CA ALA A 55 -17.73 2.76 5.57
C ALA A 55 -16.76 1.78 6.23
N ASN A 56 -15.84 1.18 5.46
CA ASN A 56 -14.83 0.27 6.00
C ASN A 56 -13.85 0.98 6.92
N THR A 57 -13.39 2.18 6.57
CA THR A 57 -12.54 2.99 7.45
C THR A 57 -13.30 3.41 8.70
N PHE A 58 -14.53 3.93 8.55
CA PHE A 58 -15.35 4.39 9.67
C PHE A 58 -15.70 3.27 10.66
N LEU A 59 -15.97 2.06 10.16
CA LEU A 59 -16.29 0.88 10.98
C LEU A 59 -15.05 0.09 11.41
N GLY A 60 -13.84 0.58 11.11
CA GLY A 60 -12.59 -0.05 11.50
C GLY A 60 -12.35 -1.44 10.90
N ARG A 61 -12.81 -1.67 9.67
CA ARG A 61 -12.66 -2.95 8.95
C ARG A 61 -11.40 -3.01 8.10
N ASP A 62 -10.87 -1.86 7.70
CA ASP A 62 -9.68 -1.79 6.87
C ASP A 62 -8.38 -1.69 7.67
N HIS A 63 -7.28 -1.55 6.95
CA HIS A 63 -5.93 -1.46 7.50
C HIS A 63 -5.68 -0.26 8.43
N HIS A 64 -6.56 0.75 8.47
CA HIS A 64 -6.41 1.86 9.42
C HIS A 64 -6.78 1.47 10.85
N ALA A 65 -7.59 0.43 11.05
CA ALA A 65 -7.97 -0.04 12.38
C ALA A 65 -6.87 -0.85 13.07
N LYS A 66 -6.04 -1.55 12.30
CA LYS A 66 -4.88 -2.27 12.83
C LYS A 66 -3.79 -1.23 13.07
N LYS A 67 -3.51 -0.89 14.33
CA LYS A 67 -2.26 -0.22 14.66
C LYS A 67 -1.14 -1.12 14.14
N ALA A 68 -0.22 -0.55 13.37
CA ALA A 68 0.98 -1.27 13.00
C ALA A 68 1.72 -1.57 14.29
N ASP A 69 1.62 -2.81 14.77
CA ASP A 69 2.60 -3.36 15.67
C ASP A 69 3.89 -3.41 14.84
N ALA A 70 4.69 -2.35 14.96
CA ALA A 70 6.02 -2.32 14.40
C ALA A 70 6.83 -3.37 15.16
N VAL A 71 6.81 -4.61 14.67
CA VAL A 71 7.80 -5.61 15.04
C VAL A 71 9.06 -5.21 14.29
N ASP A 72 9.82 -4.34 14.94
CA ASP A 72 11.24 -4.14 14.68
C ASP A 72 11.94 -5.23 15.49
N GLU A 73 12.37 -6.32 14.83
CA GLU A 73 13.35 -7.24 15.40
C GLU A 73 14.56 -7.32 14.45
N PRO A 74 15.78 -7.35 15.02
CA PRO A 74 17.05 -7.00 14.37
C PRO A 74 17.54 -7.98 13.30
#